data_AF-A0A4S4MBA8-F1
#
_entry.id   AF-A0A4S4MBA8-F1
#
_cell.length_a   1.000
_cell.length_b   1.000
_cell.length_c   1.000
_cell.angle_alpha   90.00
_cell.angle_beta   90.00
_cell.angle_gamma   90.00
#
_symmetry.space_group_name_H-M   'P 1'
#
loop_
_entity.id
_entity.type
_entity.pdbx_description
1 polymer ?
#
loop_
_entity_poly.entity_id
_entity_poly.type
_entity_poly.pdbx_seq_one_letter_code
_entity_poly.pdbx_strand_id
1 'polypeptide(L)'
;MRERFGRAHIFIYGKQCGELWTAMSAHEKKPYFDRARLALQEYKRLREEYCNTYNITWPRQPASALSLFGRERKMRVQEAYSLWEQSSEAERQPYFDKRNALSEEYRVRKLEYALHLQKDTLNNVVPKKGEAKLLAVQKRAKKVRLSREHEQVVDAGHIEVPTYDTSSAWKIFRLERKLSVTQASAEWRRMTAEEKKPYLDASAAERAQRAVKIDAFVRAVGLKGVQRMNAAREVEGKRKIGIKVLKPRPANSYVVEFAKSSASPRNVTVAIAAGAKWRTMSDAEKEPYRKLAASLRERDAQAKNVDVPTES
;
A
#
# COMPACT_ATOMS: atom_id res chain seq x y z
N MET A 1 -13.10 -35.47 -4.93
CA MET A 1 -12.40 -35.44 -3.62
C MET A 1 -12.40 -34.09 -2.90
N ARG A 2 -12.67 -32.94 -3.55
CA ARG A 2 -12.66 -31.60 -2.89
C ARG A 2 -13.97 -31.19 -2.20
N GLU A 3 -15.08 -31.88 -2.50
CA GLU A 3 -16.42 -31.51 -2.01
C GLU A 3 -16.77 -32.14 -0.66
N ARG A 4 -15.99 -33.12 -0.18
CA ARG A 4 -16.34 -33.85 1.05
C ARG A 4 -15.76 -33.26 2.34
N PHE A 5 -14.71 -32.44 2.30
CA PHE A 5 -14.06 -31.95 3.54
C PHE A 5 -13.51 -30.52 3.38
N GLY A 6 -13.91 -29.63 4.28
CA GLY A 6 -13.61 -28.18 4.24
C GLY A 6 -12.14 -27.79 4.46
N ARG A 7 -11.86 -26.48 4.35
CA ARG A 7 -10.51 -25.85 4.28
C ARG A 7 -9.53 -26.21 5.42
N ALA A 8 -10.00 -26.75 6.55
CA ALA A 8 -9.14 -27.16 7.68
C ALA A 8 -8.33 -28.45 7.41
N HIS A 9 -8.72 -29.27 6.41
CA HIS A 9 -8.11 -30.59 6.16
C HIS A 9 -6.85 -30.60 5.28
N ILE A 10 -6.46 -29.46 4.68
CA ILE A 10 -5.31 -29.39 3.77
C ILE A 10 -3.99 -29.72 4.48
N PHE A 11 -3.82 -29.26 5.72
CA PHE A 11 -2.60 -29.48 6.50
C PHE A 11 -2.46 -30.95 6.95
N ILE A 12 -3.57 -31.57 7.37
CA ILE A 12 -3.60 -32.98 7.78
C ILE A 12 -3.29 -33.88 6.57
N TYR A 13 -3.87 -33.56 5.40
CA TYR A 13 -3.65 -34.30 4.17
C TYR A 13 -2.21 -34.16 3.64
N GLY A 14 -1.64 -32.95 3.70
CA GLY A 14 -0.24 -32.73 3.33
C GLY A 14 0.73 -33.56 4.17
N LYS A 15 0.46 -33.69 5.48
CA LYS A 15 1.26 -34.52 6.38
C LYS A 15 1.15 -36.01 6.03
N GLN A 16 -0.06 -36.52 5.84
CA GLN A 16 -0.31 -37.92 5.46
C GLN A 16 0.31 -38.30 4.11
N CYS A 17 0.21 -37.42 3.10
CA CYS A 17 0.87 -37.63 1.82
C CYS A 17 2.40 -37.61 1.94
N GLY A 18 2.94 -36.75 2.80
CA GLY A 18 4.37 -36.69 3.08
C GLY A 18 4.87 -38.00 3.70
N GLU A 19 4.18 -38.51 4.73
CA GLU A 19 4.49 -39.76 5.41
C GLU A 19 4.46 -40.96 4.45
N LEU A 20 3.38 -41.10 3.67
CA LEU A 20 3.25 -42.12 2.62
C LEU A 20 4.38 -42.00 1.57
N TRP A 21 4.71 -40.79 1.14
CA TRP A 21 5.81 -40.58 0.20
C TRP A 21 7.16 -41.00 0.78
N THR A 22 7.46 -40.68 2.04
CA THR A 22 8.68 -41.17 2.70
C THR A 22 8.72 -42.68 2.81
N ALA A 23 7.59 -43.32 3.09
CA ALA A 23 7.49 -44.79 3.22
C ALA A 23 7.64 -45.55 1.89
N MET A 24 7.39 -44.90 0.75
CA MET A 24 7.54 -45.53 -0.57
C MET A 24 9.00 -45.80 -0.93
N SER A 25 9.25 -46.98 -1.51
CA SER A 25 10.55 -47.39 -2.04
C SER A 25 10.94 -46.60 -3.30
N ALA A 26 12.23 -46.65 -3.66
CA ALA A 26 12.72 -45.97 -4.87
C ALA A 26 12.04 -46.49 -6.15
N HIS A 27 11.69 -47.78 -6.21
CA HIS A 27 10.99 -48.38 -7.33
C HIS A 27 9.55 -47.85 -7.47
N GLU A 28 8.85 -47.66 -6.36
CA GLU A 28 7.48 -47.12 -6.35
C GLU A 28 7.43 -45.63 -6.66
N LYS A 29 8.49 -44.88 -6.32
CA LYS A 29 8.62 -43.45 -6.64
C LYS A 29 9.01 -43.20 -8.11
N LYS A 30 9.67 -44.16 -8.75
CA LYS A 30 10.15 -44.07 -10.15
C LYS A 30 9.08 -43.56 -11.15
N PRO A 31 7.85 -44.12 -11.21
CA PRO A 31 6.83 -43.63 -12.14
C PRO A 31 6.42 -42.17 -11.89
N TYR A 32 6.50 -41.68 -10.65
CA TYR A 32 6.21 -40.29 -10.33
C TYR A 32 7.34 -39.36 -10.78
N PHE A 33 8.60 -39.77 -10.60
CA PHE A 33 9.75 -39.03 -11.12
C PHE A 33 9.76 -39.00 -12.65
N ASP A 34 9.44 -40.11 -13.30
CA ASP A 34 9.36 -40.17 -14.77
C ASP A 34 8.25 -39.26 -15.32
N ARG A 35 7.05 -39.28 -14.70
CA ARG A 35 5.97 -38.35 -15.04
C ARG A 35 6.35 -36.90 -14.77
N ALA A 36 7.01 -36.60 -13.66
CA ALA A 36 7.46 -35.26 -13.33
C ALA A 36 8.52 -34.75 -14.32
N ARG A 37 9.43 -35.63 -14.76
CA ARG A 37 10.45 -35.32 -15.77
C ARG A 37 9.82 -35.01 -17.12
N LEU A 38 8.87 -35.82 -17.58
CA LEU A 38 8.12 -35.59 -18.82
C LEU A 38 7.31 -34.30 -18.73
N ALA A 39 6.62 -34.04 -17.62
CA ALA A 39 5.88 -32.81 -17.40
C ALA A 39 6.80 -31.57 -17.41
N LEU A 40 8.01 -31.68 -16.85
CA LEU A 40 9.00 -30.60 -16.87
C LEU A 40 9.54 -30.34 -18.29
N GLN A 41 9.76 -31.38 -19.09
CA GLN A 41 10.15 -31.24 -20.50
C GLN A 41 9.05 -30.57 -21.31
N GLU A 42 7.79 -31.01 -21.15
CA GLU A 42 6.65 -30.41 -21.84
C GLU A 42 6.42 -28.96 -21.39
N TYR A 43 6.58 -28.66 -20.10
CA TYR A 43 6.55 -27.28 -19.61
C TYR A 43 7.65 -26.41 -20.24
N LYS A 44 8.89 -26.93 -20.35
CA LYS A 44 10.00 -26.21 -20.99
C LYS A 44 9.68 -25.93 -22.46
N ARG A 45 9.19 -26.93 -23.20
CA ARG A 45 8.78 -26.83 -24.59
C ARG A 45 7.66 -25.79 -24.77
N LEU A 46 6.56 -25.93 -24.04
CA LEU A 46 5.42 -24.99 -24.08
C LEU A 46 5.81 -23.58 -23.67
N ARG A 47 6.71 -23.43 -22.69
CA ARG A 47 7.22 -22.14 -22.25
C ARG A 47 8.08 -21.49 -23.33
N GLU A 48 8.92 -22.25 -24.00
CA GLU A 48 9.76 -21.76 -25.10
C GLU A 48 8.91 -21.37 -26.31
N GLU A 49 7.94 -22.20 -26.68
CA GLU A 49 6.94 -21.90 -27.71
C GLU A 49 6.16 -20.61 -27.36
N TYR A 50 5.62 -20.50 -26.14
CA TYR A 50 4.94 -19.28 -25.68
C TYR A 50 5.85 -18.05 -25.67
N CYS A 51 7.11 -18.19 -25.23
CA CYS A 51 8.08 -17.10 -25.25
C CYS A 51 8.45 -16.67 -26.67
N ASN A 52 8.54 -17.61 -27.61
CA ASN A 52 8.87 -17.37 -29.02
C ASN A 52 7.67 -16.77 -29.79
N THR A 53 6.45 -17.26 -29.56
CA THR A 53 5.23 -16.78 -30.24
C THR A 53 4.88 -15.35 -29.86
N TYR A 54 5.08 -14.97 -28.60
CA TYR A 54 4.66 -13.65 -28.13
C TYR A 54 5.81 -12.65 -27.98
N ASN A 55 7.08 -13.07 -28.03
CA ASN A 55 8.23 -12.22 -27.68
C ASN A 55 8.09 -11.56 -26.28
N ILE A 56 7.18 -12.07 -25.45
CA ILE A 56 6.86 -11.58 -24.10
C ILE A 56 7.80 -12.30 -23.13
N THR A 57 9.08 -11.95 -23.17
CA THR A 57 9.97 -12.28 -22.06
C THR A 57 9.79 -11.22 -20.99
N TRP A 58 9.44 -11.62 -19.77
CA TRP A 58 9.41 -10.68 -18.64
C TRP A 58 10.81 -10.08 -18.55
N PRO A 59 10.96 -8.75 -18.71
CA PRO A 59 12.28 -8.16 -18.74
C PRO A 59 12.95 -8.50 -17.41
N ARG A 60 14.18 -9.01 -17.46
CA ARG A 60 14.96 -9.33 -16.27
C ARG A 60 15.79 -8.12 -15.89
N GLN A 61 15.93 -7.89 -14.60
CA GLN A 61 16.86 -6.86 -14.13
C GLN A 61 18.28 -7.18 -14.65
N PRO A 62 19.03 -6.15 -15.03
CA PRO A 62 20.41 -6.34 -15.47
C PRO A 62 21.26 -6.88 -14.32
N ALA A 63 22.29 -7.64 -14.69
CA ALA A 63 23.26 -8.14 -13.73
C ALA A 63 24.04 -6.96 -13.09
N SER A 64 24.51 -7.13 -11.85
CA SER A 64 25.35 -6.12 -11.20
C SER A 64 26.68 -5.93 -11.93
N ALA A 65 27.35 -4.80 -11.73
CA ALA A 65 28.65 -4.51 -12.37
C ALA A 65 29.69 -5.62 -12.11
N LEU A 66 29.80 -6.08 -10.85
CA LEU A 66 30.60 -7.24 -10.47
C LEU A 66 30.17 -8.53 -11.20
N SER A 67 28.87 -8.76 -11.35
CA SER A 67 28.38 -9.97 -12.06
C SER A 67 28.69 -9.90 -13.55
N LEU A 68 28.67 -8.71 -14.16
CA LEU A 68 29.09 -8.50 -15.55
C LEU A 68 30.59 -8.79 -15.69
N PHE A 69 31.41 -8.24 -14.78
CA PHE A 69 32.84 -8.50 -14.70
C PHE A 69 33.18 -10.00 -14.60
N GLY A 70 32.55 -10.70 -13.65
CA GLY A 70 32.80 -12.13 -13.46
C GLY A 70 32.34 -13.00 -14.64
N ARG A 71 31.21 -12.65 -15.27
CA ARG A 71 30.71 -13.38 -16.46
C ARG A 71 31.59 -13.18 -17.67
N GLU A 72 32.02 -11.93 -17.91
CA GLU A 72 32.85 -11.57 -19.05
C GLU A 72 34.22 -12.26 -18.98
N ARG A 73 34.77 -12.36 -17.77
CA ARG A 73 36.02 -13.08 -17.50
C ARG A 73 35.85 -14.59 -17.24
N LYS A 74 34.62 -15.11 -17.31
CA LYS A 74 34.26 -16.52 -17.06
C LYS A 74 34.81 -17.07 -15.73
N MET A 75 34.79 -16.25 -14.68
CA MET A 75 35.38 -16.58 -13.38
C MET A 75 34.36 -17.14 -12.40
N ARG A 76 34.83 -17.86 -11.37
CA ARG A 76 33.96 -18.21 -10.24
C ARG A 76 33.63 -16.95 -9.42
N VAL A 77 32.48 -16.98 -8.75
CA VAL A 77 31.95 -15.80 -8.03
C VAL A 77 32.92 -15.29 -6.97
N GLN A 78 33.61 -16.18 -6.26
CA GLN A 78 34.58 -15.83 -5.22
C GLN A 78 35.82 -15.12 -5.79
N GLU A 79 36.39 -15.66 -6.87
CA GLU A 79 37.56 -15.09 -7.55
C GLU A 79 37.24 -13.72 -8.17
N ALA A 80 36.05 -13.61 -8.77
CA ALA A 80 35.56 -12.35 -9.32
C ALA A 80 35.43 -11.28 -8.23
N TYR A 81 35.00 -11.64 -7.02
CA TYR A 81 34.85 -10.71 -5.91
C TYR A 81 36.21 -10.20 -5.42
N SER A 82 37.17 -11.11 -5.18
CA SER A 82 38.52 -10.74 -4.72
C SER A 82 39.26 -9.84 -5.73
N LEU A 83 39.19 -10.17 -7.02
CA LEU A 83 39.80 -9.34 -8.06
C LEU A 83 39.07 -8.01 -8.25
N TRP A 84 37.74 -8.01 -8.13
CA TRP A 84 36.98 -6.78 -8.19
C TRP A 84 37.41 -5.83 -7.08
N GLU A 85 37.58 -6.29 -5.84
CA GLU A 85 38.07 -5.47 -4.71
C GLU A 85 39.48 -4.90 -4.92
N GLN A 86 40.35 -5.64 -5.63
CA GLN A 86 41.70 -5.18 -5.97
C GLN A 86 41.75 -4.28 -7.22
N SER A 87 40.70 -4.30 -8.05
CA SER A 87 40.62 -3.48 -9.26
C SER A 87 40.48 -2.00 -8.91
N SER A 88 41.14 -1.15 -9.69
CA SER A 88 41.01 0.30 -9.58
C SER A 88 39.61 0.80 -10.01
N GLU A 89 39.25 2.00 -9.60
CA GLU A 89 37.96 2.61 -9.99
C GLU A 89 37.83 2.77 -11.51
N ALA A 90 38.93 3.13 -12.18
CA ALA A 90 38.98 3.25 -13.64
C ALA A 90 38.70 1.90 -14.35
N GLU A 91 39.14 0.78 -13.80
CA GLU A 91 38.87 -0.55 -14.36
C GLU A 91 37.44 -1.04 -14.09
N ARG A 92 36.81 -0.56 -13.01
CA ARG A 92 35.42 -0.88 -12.68
C ARG A 92 34.42 -0.02 -13.45
N GLN A 93 34.79 1.21 -13.82
CA GLN A 93 33.92 2.19 -14.44
C GLN A 93 33.18 1.67 -15.70
N PRO A 94 33.83 0.98 -16.65
CA PRO A 94 33.14 0.45 -17.84
C PRO A 94 32.00 -0.53 -17.50
N TYR A 95 32.12 -1.29 -16.42
CA TYR A 95 31.08 -2.22 -15.99
C TYR A 95 29.91 -1.53 -15.30
N PHE A 96 30.17 -0.40 -14.62
CA PHE A 96 29.10 0.47 -14.11
C PHE A 96 28.35 1.12 -15.26
N ASP A 97 29.04 1.63 -16.27
CA ASP A 97 28.43 2.24 -17.45
C ASP A 97 27.59 1.21 -18.24
N LYS A 98 28.14 0.01 -18.47
CA LYS A 98 27.44 -1.12 -19.10
C LYS A 98 26.19 -1.52 -18.31
N ARG A 99 26.26 -1.57 -16.98
CA ARG A 99 25.09 -1.83 -16.12
C ARG A 99 24.04 -0.72 -16.26
N ASN A 100 24.46 0.54 -16.27
CA ASN A 100 23.56 1.69 -16.37
C ASN A 100 22.82 1.69 -17.72
N ALA A 101 23.54 1.44 -18.82
CA ALA A 101 22.94 1.28 -20.14
C ALA A 101 21.89 0.15 -20.18
N LEU A 102 22.23 -1.04 -19.66
CA LEU A 102 21.29 -2.16 -19.56
C LEU A 102 20.10 -1.86 -18.62
N SER A 103 20.29 -0.98 -17.63
CA SER A 103 19.22 -0.57 -16.71
C SER A 103 18.20 0.33 -17.40
N GLU A 104 18.64 1.22 -18.28
CA GLU A 104 17.75 2.04 -19.11
C GLU A 104 17.01 1.20 -20.16
N GLU A 105 17.70 0.27 -20.83
CA GLU A 105 17.06 -0.71 -21.72
C GLU A 105 15.99 -1.54 -20.98
N TYR A 106 16.29 -1.98 -19.76
CA TYR A 106 15.34 -2.67 -18.90
C TYR A 106 14.12 -1.81 -18.54
N ARG A 107 14.31 -0.51 -18.27
CA ARG A 107 13.21 0.42 -17.99
C ARG A 107 12.28 0.55 -19.18
N VAL A 108 12.83 0.74 -20.38
CA VAL A 108 12.07 0.82 -21.63
C VAL A 108 11.28 -0.47 -21.87
N ARG A 109 11.93 -1.63 -21.85
CA ARG A 109 11.26 -2.93 -22.04
C ARG A 109 10.18 -3.21 -21.00
N LYS A 110 10.37 -2.77 -19.75
CA LYS A 110 9.36 -2.91 -18.69
C LYS A 110 8.13 -2.06 -18.96
N LEU A 111 8.30 -0.86 -19.53
CA LEU A 111 7.20 0.01 -19.95
C LEU A 111 6.48 -0.56 -21.18
N GLU A 112 7.22 -1.03 -22.16
CA GLU A 112 6.68 -1.72 -23.35
C GLU A 112 5.88 -2.95 -22.95
N TYR A 113 6.42 -3.81 -22.09
CA TYR A 113 5.71 -4.97 -21.55
C TYR A 113 4.42 -4.58 -20.83
N ALA A 114 4.46 -3.53 -20.01
CA ALA A 114 3.27 -3.02 -19.33
C ALA A 114 2.23 -2.47 -20.31
N LEU A 115 2.67 -1.85 -21.41
CA LEU A 115 1.81 -1.29 -22.45
C LEU A 115 1.21 -2.38 -23.33
N HIS A 116 1.96 -3.44 -23.68
CA HIS A 116 1.42 -4.63 -24.36
C HIS A 116 0.37 -5.35 -23.50
N LEU A 117 0.56 -5.39 -22.18
CA LEU A 117 -0.46 -5.86 -21.23
C LEU A 117 -1.75 -5.02 -21.24
N GLN A 118 -1.69 -3.75 -21.63
CA GLN A 118 -2.86 -2.87 -21.76
C GLN A 118 -3.54 -2.98 -23.13
N LYS A 119 -2.82 -3.35 -24.19
CA LYS A 119 -3.24 -3.11 -25.57
C LYS A 119 -4.07 -4.19 -26.26
N ASP A 120 -4.31 -5.39 -25.68
CA ASP A 120 -5.44 -6.31 -26.03
C ASP A 120 -5.32 -7.78 -25.56
N THR A 121 -4.24 -8.20 -24.88
CA THR A 121 -3.99 -9.65 -24.66
C THR A 121 -4.54 -10.27 -23.37
N LEU A 122 -5.34 -9.58 -22.54
CA LEU A 122 -5.90 -10.19 -21.32
C LEU A 122 -7.21 -10.98 -21.56
N ASN A 123 -7.88 -10.78 -22.69
CA ASN A 123 -9.16 -11.44 -23.01
C ASN A 123 -8.98 -12.86 -23.59
N ASN A 124 -7.80 -13.18 -24.14
CA ASN A 124 -7.51 -14.49 -24.75
C ASN A 124 -6.62 -15.42 -23.91
N VAL A 125 -6.23 -15.02 -22.70
CA VAL A 125 -5.49 -15.90 -21.78
C VAL A 125 -6.51 -16.77 -21.02
N VAL A 126 -6.91 -17.88 -21.64
CA VAL A 126 -7.74 -18.90 -20.97
C VAL A 126 -6.86 -19.68 -19.98
N PRO A 127 -7.13 -19.62 -18.66
CA PRO A 127 -6.29 -20.28 -17.68
C PRO A 127 -6.50 -21.80 -17.65
N LYS A 128 -5.41 -22.56 -17.64
CA LYS A 128 -5.46 -23.96 -17.20
C LYS A 128 -5.87 -24.00 -15.72
N LYS A 129 -6.88 -24.82 -15.44
CA LYS A 129 -7.50 -25.00 -14.12
C LYS A 129 -6.44 -25.42 -13.09
N GLY A 130 -6.08 -24.51 -12.16
CA GLY A 130 -5.25 -24.86 -10.98
C GLY A 130 -4.09 -23.94 -10.63
N GLU A 131 -3.71 -22.95 -11.46
CA GLU A 131 -2.55 -22.10 -11.13
C GLU A 131 -2.92 -20.79 -10.41
N ALA A 132 -2.49 -20.68 -9.15
CA ALA A 132 -2.60 -19.47 -8.30
C ALA A 132 -1.88 -18.23 -8.87
N LYS A 133 -1.11 -18.38 -9.95
CA LYS A 133 -0.29 -17.32 -10.55
C LYS A 133 -1.10 -16.34 -11.39
N LEU A 134 -2.21 -16.75 -12.02
CA LEU A 134 -3.05 -15.85 -12.82
C LEU A 134 -3.71 -14.78 -11.94
N LEU A 135 -4.25 -15.18 -10.78
CA LEU A 135 -4.85 -14.23 -9.84
C LEU A 135 -3.81 -13.23 -9.33
N ALA A 136 -2.56 -13.66 -9.13
CA ALA A 136 -1.47 -12.77 -8.73
C ALA A 136 -1.08 -11.81 -9.86
N VAL A 137 -1.01 -12.28 -11.10
CA VAL A 137 -0.73 -11.46 -12.29
C VAL A 137 -1.87 -10.48 -12.58
N GLN A 138 -3.13 -10.91 -12.54
CA GLN A 138 -4.31 -10.05 -12.68
C GLN A 138 -4.43 -9.04 -11.54
N LYS A 139 -4.19 -9.44 -10.29
CA LYS A 139 -4.13 -8.51 -9.15
C LYS A 139 -3.02 -7.48 -9.33
N ARG A 140 -1.87 -7.88 -9.86
CA ARG A 140 -0.74 -6.99 -10.12
C ARG A 140 -1.01 -6.06 -11.29
N ALA A 141 -1.57 -6.55 -12.39
CA ALA A 141 -1.99 -5.76 -13.54
C ALA A 141 -3.08 -4.75 -13.17
N LYS A 142 -4.12 -5.18 -12.43
CA LYS A 142 -5.16 -4.29 -11.87
C LYS A 142 -4.55 -3.23 -10.95
N LYS A 143 -3.56 -3.59 -10.12
CA LYS A 143 -2.86 -2.64 -9.25
C LYS A 143 -2.00 -1.63 -10.03
N VAL A 144 -1.32 -2.05 -11.08
CA VAL A 144 -0.53 -1.15 -11.95
C VAL A 144 -1.47 -0.22 -12.73
N ARG A 145 -2.55 -0.75 -13.30
CA ARG A 145 -3.58 0.04 -14.01
C ARG A 145 -4.18 1.12 -13.11
N LEU A 146 -4.68 0.73 -11.93
CA LEU A 146 -5.21 1.66 -10.93
C LEU A 146 -4.17 2.68 -10.45
N SER A 147 -2.88 2.31 -10.38
CA SER A 147 -1.82 3.25 -10.01
C SER A 147 -1.55 4.29 -11.10
N ARG A 148 -1.64 3.89 -12.38
CA ARG A 148 -1.41 4.76 -13.53
C ARG A 148 -2.61 5.64 -13.84
N GLU A 149 -3.82 5.11 -13.72
CA GLU A 149 -5.06 5.90 -13.73
C GLU A 149 -5.01 6.95 -12.61
N HIS A 150 -4.49 6.59 -11.43
CA HIS A 150 -4.31 7.53 -10.33
C HIS A 150 -3.23 8.58 -10.58
N GLU A 151 -2.07 8.20 -11.14
CA GLU A 151 -1.04 9.15 -11.58
C GLU A 151 -1.56 10.09 -12.67
N GLN A 152 -2.32 9.59 -13.65
CA GLN A 152 -2.95 10.40 -14.69
C GLN A 152 -3.99 11.36 -14.12
N VAL A 153 -4.79 10.96 -13.13
CA VAL A 153 -5.77 11.86 -12.47
C VAL A 153 -5.07 12.93 -11.62
N VAL A 154 -3.89 12.62 -11.04
CA VAL A 154 -3.07 13.56 -10.28
C VAL A 154 -2.32 14.52 -11.22
N ASP A 155 -1.75 14.03 -12.32
CA ASP A 155 -1.02 14.82 -13.32
C ASP A 155 -1.95 15.65 -14.20
N ALA A 156 -3.20 15.20 -14.45
CA ALA A 156 -4.21 15.96 -15.18
C ALA A 156 -4.86 17.09 -14.34
N GLY A 157 -4.41 17.33 -13.10
CA GLY A 157 -4.87 18.46 -12.29
C GLY A 157 -6.33 18.37 -11.81
N HIS A 158 -7.02 17.25 -11.99
CA HIS A 158 -8.44 17.12 -11.66
C HIS A 158 -8.71 16.91 -10.16
N ILE A 159 -7.67 16.76 -9.33
CA ILE A 159 -7.80 16.74 -7.87
C ILE A 159 -6.88 17.80 -7.28
N GLU A 160 -7.43 19.00 -7.05
CA GLU A 160 -6.74 20.03 -6.27
C GLU A 160 -6.40 19.47 -4.89
N VAL A 161 -5.10 19.33 -4.59
CA VAL A 161 -4.64 18.96 -3.25
C VAL A 161 -5.08 20.08 -2.31
N PRO A 162 -5.92 19.79 -1.29
CA PRO A 162 -6.38 20.82 -0.38
C PRO A 162 -5.17 21.54 0.23
N THR A 163 -5.04 22.83 -0.04
CA THR A 163 -3.92 23.63 0.46
C THR A 163 -3.95 23.66 1.99
N TYR A 164 -2.77 23.73 2.59
CA TYR A 164 -2.58 23.50 4.03
C TYR A 164 -2.84 24.72 4.89
N ASP A 165 -3.09 25.85 4.26
CA ASP A 165 -3.10 27.11 4.93
C ASP A 165 -4.51 27.35 5.49
N THR A 166 -4.80 26.75 6.65
CA THR A 166 -5.97 27.18 7.42
C THR A 166 -5.70 28.59 7.90
N SER A 167 -6.47 29.57 7.43
CA SER A 167 -6.36 30.93 7.91
C SER A 167 -6.75 30.93 9.39
N SER A 168 -5.78 31.16 10.27
CA SER A 168 -6.08 31.44 11.68
C SER A 168 -6.92 32.71 11.75
N ALA A 169 -7.75 32.85 12.78
CA ALA A 169 -8.56 34.06 12.96
C ALA A 169 -7.70 35.35 12.89
N TRP A 170 -6.50 35.31 13.47
CA TRP A 170 -5.51 36.40 13.36
C TRP A 170 -5.04 36.65 11.91
N LYS A 171 -4.85 35.58 11.13
CA LYS A 171 -4.42 35.68 9.73
C LYS A 171 -5.55 36.23 8.85
N ILE A 172 -6.80 35.84 9.08
CA ILE A 172 -7.98 36.41 8.41
C ILE A 172 -8.03 37.91 8.71
N PHE A 173 -7.98 38.29 9.99
CA PHE A 173 -7.93 39.68 10.43
C PHE A 173 -6.81 40.49 9.76
N ARG A 174 -5.59 39.95 9.75
CA ARG A 174 -4.42 40.62 9.15
C ARG A 174 -4.60 40.82 7.64
N LEU A 175 -5.09 39.81 6.93
CA LEU A 175 -5.26 39.85 5.48
C LEU A 175 -6.39 40.80 5.09
N GLU A 176 -7.51 40.75 5.82
CA GLU A 176 -8.67 41.62 5.59
C GLU A 176 -8.32 43.09 5.79
N ARG A 177 -7.59 43.41 6.87
CA ARG A 177 -7.15 44.79 7.15
C ARG A 177 -5.88 45.20 6.43
N LYS A 178 -5.25 44.30 5.66
CA LYS A 178 -3.98 44.52 4.94
C LYS A 178 -2.89 45.12 5.84
N LEU A 179 -2.86 44.71 7.10
CA LEU A 179 -1.92 45.24 8.11
C LEU A 179 -0.58 44.49 8.07
N SER A 180 0.49 45.19 8.43
CA SER A 180 1.78 44.52 8.70
C SER A 180 1.67 43.59 9.90
N VAL A 181 2.57 42.60 10.01
CA VAL A 181 2.55 41.61 11.11
C VAL A 181 2.61 42.28 12.48
N THR A 182 3.44 43.32 12.62
CA THR A 182 3.64 44.09 13.85
C THR A 182 2.40 44.89 14.23
N GLN A 183 1.80 45.61 13.27
CA GLN A 183 0.57 46.38 13.49
C GLN A 183 -0.62 45.47 13.84
N ALA A 184 -0.81 44.39 13.06
CA ALA A 184 -1.88 43.43 13.30
C ALA A 184 -1.75 42.74 14.66
N SER A 185 -0.53 42.47 15.13
CA SER A 185 -0.30 41.88 16.46
C SER A 185 -0.65 42.84 17.59
N ALA A 186 -0.32 44.14 17.44
CA ALA A 186 -0.65 45.15 18.42
C ALA A 186 -2.17 45.39 18.50
N GLU A 187 -2.84 45.53 17.35
CA GLU A 187 -4.30 45.70 17.29
C GLU A 187 -5.03 44.46 17.82
N TRP A 188 -4.64 43.25 17.39
CA TRP A 188 -5.27 42.02 17.84
C TRP A 188 -5.19 41.83 19.36
N ARG A 189 -4.11 42.28 20.01
CA ARG A 189 -4.00 42.22 21.48
C ARG A 189 -4.94 43.20 22.18
N ARG A 190 -5.22 44.36 21.55
CA ARG A 190 -6.12 45.39 22.08
C ARG A 190 -7.60 45.08 21.84
N MET A 191 -7.91 44.26 20.84
CA MET A 191 -9.28 43.86 20.54
C MET A 191 -9.91 43.02 21.65
N THR A 192 -11.17 43.31 21.93
CA THR A 192 -12.05 42.57 22.83
C THR A 192 -12.46 41.22 22.25
N ALA A 193 -13.06 40.36 23.07
CA ALA A 193 -13.56 39.06 22.62
C ALA A 193 -14.66 39.19 21.56
N GLU A 194 -15.50 40.23 21.67
CA GLU A 194 -16.60 40.51 20.75
C GLU A 194 -16.09 40.91 19.37
N GLU A 195 -15.06 41.77 19.32
CA GLU A 195 -14.44 42.18 18.05
C GLU A 195 -13.67 41.03 17.38
N LYS A 196 -13.15 40.08 18.17
CA LYS A 196 -12.48 38.87 17.65
C LYS A 196 -13.45 37.81 17.13
N LYS A 197 -14.70 37.83 17.61
CA LYS A 197 -15.73 36.83 17.31
C LYS A 197 -15.93 36.58 15.81
N PRO A 198 -16.14 37.59 14.94
CA PRO A 198 -16.33 37.34 13.50
C PRO A 198 -15.15 36.61 12.86
N TYR A 199 -13.90 36.93 13.25
CA TYR A 199 -12.71 36.26 12.73
C TYR A 199 -12.56 34.83 13.25
N LEU A 200 -12.96 34.58 14.50
CA LEU A 200 -12.98 33.24 15.08
C LEU A 200 -14.00 32.35 14.39
N ASP A 201 -15.19 32.88 14.12
CA ASP A 201 -16.28 32.18 13.42
C ASP A 201 -15.90 31.91 11.96
N ALA A 202 -15.34 32.90 11.25
CA ALA A 202 -14.82 32.73 9.89
C ALA A 202 -13.71 31.66 9.84
N SER A 203 -12.76 31.69 10.79
CA SER A 203 -11.71 30.67 10.89
C SER A 203 -12.27 29.28 11.22
N ALA A 204 -13.37 29.19 11.98
CA ALA A 204 -14.05 27.93 12.25
C ALA A 204 -14.77 27.40 10.99
N ALA A 205 -15.44 28.27 10.24
CA ALA A 205 -16.10 27.93 8.99
C ALA A 205 -15.09 27.44 7.92
N GLU A 206 -13.97 28.13 7.73
CA GLU A 206 -12.91 27.68 6.81
C GLU A 206 -12.33 26.32 7.23
N ARG A 207 -12.13 26.09 8.54
CA ARG A 207 -11.68 24.79 9.06
C ARG A 207 -12.69 23.68 8.76
N ALA A 208 -14.00 23.95 8.87
CA ALA A 208 -15.05 23.00 8.54
C ALA A 208 -15.08 22.68 7.03
N GLN A 209 -15.06 23.70 6.17
CA GLN A 209 -14.99 23.51 4.71
C GLN A 209 -13.75 22.72 4.29
N ARG A 210 -12.61 23.01 4.90
CA ARG A 210 -11.37 22.25 4.66
C ARG A 210 -11.51 20.80 5.09
N ALA A 211 -12.16 20.52 6.22
CA ALA A 211 -12.39 19.15 6.65
C ALA A 211 -13.23 18.37 5.62
N VAL A 212 -14.27 19.00 5.05
CA VAL A 212 -15.08 18.43 3.95
C VAL A 212 -14.22 18.19 2.70
N LYS A 213 -13.41 19.17 2.27
CA LYS A 213 -12.51 19.02 1.11
C LYS A 213 -11.48 17.92 1.31
N ILE A 214 -10.90 17.80 2.51
CA ILE A 214 -9.96 16.72 2.86
C ILE A 214 -10.66 15.37 2.85
N ASP A 215 -11.88 15.26 3.38
CA ASP A 215 -12.63 14.01 3.39
C ASP A 215 -12.97 13.57 1.96
N ALA A 216 -13.47 14.49 1.13
CA ALA A 216 -13.73 14.24 -0.30
C ALA A 216 -12.44 13.81 -1.03
N PHE A 217 -11.33 14.50 -0.78
CA PHE A 217 -10.02 14.15 -1.32
C PHE A 217 -9.57 12.75 -0.89
N VAL A 218 -9.67 12.41 0.41
CA VAL A 218 -9.30 11.09 0.94
C VAL A 218 -10.19 9.99 0.40
N ARG A 219 -11.50 10.25 0.19
CA ARG A 219 -12.42 9.31 -0.46
C ARG A 219 -12.04 9.07 -1.92
N ALA A 220 -11.73 10.12 -2.67
CA ALA A 220 -11.34 10.04 -4.08
C ALA A 220 -9.98 9.34 -4.28
N VAL A 221 -8.97 9.74 -3.51
CA VAL A 221 -7.57 9.27 -3.65
C VAL A 221 -7.34 7.94 -2.91
N GLY A 222 -8.13 7.66 -1.88
CA GLY A 222 -7.94 6.54 -0.97
C GLY A 222 -6.73 6.71 -0.05
N LEU A 223 -6.77 6.07 1.13
CA LEU A 223 -5.73 6.21 2.15
C LEU A 223 -4.31 5.88 1.63
N LYS A 224 -4.19 4.87 0.77
CA LYS A 224 -2.91 4.47 0.16
C LYS A 224 -2.41 5.45 -0.90
N GLY A 225 -3.31 6.18 -1.57
CA GLY A 225 -2.92 7.26 -2.49
C GLY A 225 -2.29 8.40 -1.69
N VAL A 226 -2.95 8.82 -0.60
CA VAL A 226 -2.43 9.91 0.25
C VAL A 226 -1.10 9.55 0.92
N GLN A 227 -0.91 8.28 1.33
CA GLN A 227 0.39 7.81 1.84
C GLN A 227 1.52 7.91 0.80
N ARG A 228 1.23 7.59 -0.47
CA ARG A 228 2.20 7.72 -1.56
C ARG A 228 2.53 9.18 -1.85
N MET A 229 1.52 10.05 -1.86
CA MET A 229 1.72 11.49 -2.00
C MET A 229 2.53 12.07 -0.84
N ASN A 230 2.31 11.61 0.39
CA ASN A 230 3.10 12.03 1.55
C ASN A 230 4.57 11.60 1.46
N ALA A 231 4.85 10.41 0.90
CA ALA A 231 6.22 9.96 0.64
C ALA A 231 6.90 10.83 -0.42
N ALA A 232 6.22 11.17 -1.51
CA ALA A 232 6.76 12.10 -2.52
C ALA A 232 7.01 13.50 -1.94
N ARG A 233 6.06 14.04 -1.18
CA ARG A 233 6.19 15.35 -0.52
C ARG A 233 7.34 15.41 0.48
N GLU A 234 7.64 14.30 1.16
CA GLU A 234 8.77 14.19 2.08
C GLU A 234 10.12 14.28 1.35
N VAL A 235 10.23 13.66 0.16
CA VAL A 235 11.40 13.82 -0.72
C VAL A 235 11.53 15.26 -1.20
N GLU A 236 10.42 15.93 -1.49
CA GLU A 236 10.38 17.34 -1.90
C GLU A 236 10.53 18.35 -0.74
N GLY A 237 10.71 17.90 0.51
CA GLY A 237 10.77 18.76 1.69
C GLY A 237 9.46 19.49 2.02
N LYS A 238 8.34 19.10 1.41
CA LYS A 238 7.00 19.68 1.65
C LYS A 238 6.32 19.03 2.85
N ARG A 239 5.49 19.81 3.56
CA ARG A 239 4.67 19.29 4.68
C ARG A 239 3.72 18.17 4.21
N LYS A 240 3.63 17.10 5.01
CA LYS A 240 2.75 15.94 4.79
C LYS A 240 1.27 16.30 4.92
N ILE A 241 0.43 15.63 4.13
CA ILE A 241 -1.04 15.66 4.20
C ILE A 241 -1.43 15.04 5.53
N GLY A 242 -1.77 15.91 6.49
CA GLY A 242 -2.23 15.53 7.82
C GLY A 242 -3.63 14.95 7.74
N ILE A 243 -3.73 13.65 7.47
CA ILE A 243 -5.01 12.94 7.58
C ILE A 243 -5.19 12.58 9.05
N LYS A 244 -6.07 13.29 9.75
CA LYS A 244 -6.72 12.69 10.92
C LYS A 244 -7.66 11.64 10.35
N VAL A 245 -7.16 10.41 10.18
CA VAL A 245 -8.02 9.31 9.81
C VAL A 245 -8.96 9.14 11.00
N LEU A 246 -10.16 9.73 10.90
CA LEU A 246 -11.35 9.23 11.57
C LEU A 246 -11.59 7.85 10.98
N LYS A 247 -10.70 6.90 11.26
CA LYS A 247 -11.17 5.53 11.29
C LYS A 247 -12.22 5.61 12.39
N PRO A 248 -13.49 5.23 12.16
CA PRO A 248 -14.16 4.47 13.19
C PRO A 248 -13.23 3.26 13.38
N ARG A 249 -12.21 3.41 14.22
CA ARG A 249 -11.72 2.27 14.96
C ARG A 249 -13.02 1.80 15.59
N PRO A 250 -13.53 0.59 15.31
CA PRO A 250 -14.61 0.07 16.11
C PRO A 250 -14.08 0.22 17.51
N ALA A 251 -14.64 1.18 18.25
CA ALA A 251 -14.18 1.48 19.57
C ALA A 251 -14.21 0.11 20.22
N ASN A 252 -13.09 -0.32 20.78
CA ASN A 252 -13.22 -1.29 21.83
C ASN A 252 -14.02 -0.50 22.86
N SER A 253 -15.35 -0.67 22.87
CA SER A 253 -16.32 0.22 23.51
C SER A 253 -15.91 0.43 24.97
N TYR A 254 -15.34 -0.62 25.55
CA TYR A 254 -14.60 -0.65 26.78
C TYR A 254 -13.49 0.41 26.94
N VAL A 255 -12.57 0.57 25.98
CA VAL A 255 -11.47 1.56 26.07
C VAL A 255 -12.02 2.99 26.06
N VAL A 256 -13.11 3.24 25.34
CA VAL A 256 -13.75 4.57 25.28
C VAL A 256 -14.48 4.87 26.59
N GLU A 257 -15.23 3.92 27.13
CA GLU A 257 -15.87 4.07 28.44
C GLU A 257 -14.85 4.14 29.59
N PHE A 258 -13.79 3.34 29.52
CA PHE A 258 -12.69 3.38 30.48
C PHE A 258 -11.98 4.73 30.46
N ALA A 259 -11.77 5.32 29.27
CA ALA A 259 -11.19 6.64 29.13
C ALA A 259 -12.05 7.74 29.76
N LYS A 260 -13.39 7.65 29.66
CA LYS A 260 -14.31 8.59 30.34
C LYS A 260 -14.23 8.49 31.85
N SER A 261 -14.00 7.28 32.37
CA SER A 261 -13.86 7.04 33.82
C SER A 261 -12.46 7.32 34.37
N SER A 262 -11.45 7.49 33.50
CA SER A 262 -10.06 7.67 33.91
C SER A 262 -9.66 9.14 33.90
N ALA A 263 -9.14 9.65 35.02
CA ALA A 263 -8.66 11.04 35.14
C ALA A 263 -7.32 11.32 34.42
N SER A 264 -6.83 10.41 33.58
CA SER A 264 -5.47 10.50 33.03
C SER A 264 -5.40 11.36 31.76
N PRO A 265 -4.50 12.37 31.68
CA PRO A 265 -4.47 13.33 30.58
C PRO A 265 -3.82 12.81 29.29
N ARG A 266 -3.26 11.58 29.27
CA ARG A 266 -2.59 11.01 28.07
C ARG A 266 -3.31 9.77 27.55
N ASN A 267 -3.79 9.84 26.31
CA ASN A 267 -4.53 8.75 25.65
C ASN A 267 -3.77 7.41 25.56
N VAL A 268 -2.42 7.45 25.56
CA VAL A 268 -1.59 6.24 25.46
C VAL A 268 -1.56 5.46 26.78
N THR A 269 -1.47 6.14 27.93
CA THR A 269 -1.49 5.49 29.25
C THR A 269 -2.85 4.91 29.57
N VAL A 270 -3.93 5.59 29.17
CA VAL A 270 -5.31 5.10 29.28
C VAL A 270 -5.53 3.82 28.48
N ALA A 271 -5.03 3.75 27.25
CA ALA A 271 -5.19 2.57 26.41
C ALA A 271 -4.44 1.34 26.96
N ILE A 272 -3.25 1.54 27.54
CA ILE A 272 -2.48 0.47 28.17
C ILE A 272 -3.20 -0.04 29.43
N ALA A 273 -3.66 0.86 30.30
CA ALA A 273 -4.40 0.52 31.51
C ALA A 273 -5.73 -0.19 31.19
N ALA A 274 -6.48 0.29 30.20
CA ALA A 274 -7.67 -0.37 29.70
C ALA A 274 -7.35 -1.77 29.17
N GLY A 275 -6.28 -1.92 28.38
CA GLY A 275 -5.86 -3.22 27.85
C GLY A 275 -5.50 -4.23 28.94
N ALA A 276 -4.83 -3.80 30.01
CA ALA A 276 -4.51 -4.65 31.16
C ALA A 276 -5.79 -5.09 31.90
N LYS A 277 -6.68 -4.16 32.23
CA LYS A 277 -7.94 -4.46 32.94
C LYS A 277 -8.89 -5.33 32.10
N TRP A 278 -8.95 -5.12 30.79
CA TRP A 278 -9.73 -5.97 29.90
C TRP A 278 -9.27 -7.44 29.92
N ARG A 279 -7.97 -7.71 30.09
CA ARG A 279 -7.47 -9.10 30.17
C ARG A 279 -7.88 -9.78 31.47
N THR A 280 -8.01 -9.03 32.56
CA THR A 280 -8.38 -9.57 33.89
C THR A 280 -9.89 -9.69 34.11
N MET A 281 -10.72 -9.06 33.26
CA MET A 281 -12.17 -9.17 33.35
C MET A 281 -12.68 -10.55 32.94
N SER A 282 -13.71 -11.02 33.64
CA SER A 282 -14.48 -12.22 33.28
C SER A 282 -15.27 -12.00 31.97
N ASP A 283 -15.72 -13.09 31.34
CA ASP A 283 -16.53 -12.98 30.13
C ASP A 283 -17.89 -12.31 30.38
N ALA A 284 -18.48 -12.50 31.57
CA ALA A 284 -19.71 -11.84 31.97
C ALA A 284 -19.55 -10.31 32.03
N GLU A 285 -18.42 -9.82 32.56
CA GLU A 285 -18.12 -8.39 32.62
C GLU A 285 -17.78 -7.79 31.25
N LYS A 286 -17.28 -8.61 30.31
CA LYS A 286 -16.97 -8.18 28.93
C LYS A 286 -18.20 -8.07 28.04
N GLU A 287 -19.26 -8.81 28.36
CA GLU A 287 -20.46 -8.94 27.54
C GLU A 287 -21.21 -7.62 27.24
N PRO A 288 -21.44 -6.70 28.20
CA PRO A 288 -22.08 -5.41 27.88
C PRO A 288 -21.27 -4.58 26.87
N TYR A 289 -19.94 -4.65 26.96
CA TYR A 289 -19.05 -3.95 26.02
C TYR A 289 -19.09 -4.59 24.63
N ARG A 290 -19.16 -5.92 24.54
CA ARG A 290 -19.31 -6.62 23.25
C ARG A 290 -20.63 -6.25 22.56
N LYS A 291 -21.74 -6.21 23.30
CA LYS A 291 -23.05 -5.78 22.79
C LYS A 291 -23.03 -4.32 22.31
N LEU A 292 -22.43 -3.42 23.09
CA LEU A 292 -22.25 -2.02 22.70
C LEU A 292 -21.36 -1.86 21.45
N ALA A 293 -20.30 -2.67 21.33
CA ALA A 293 -19.46 -2.66 20.13
C ALA A 293 -20.19 -3.18 18.89
N ALA A 294 -21.10 -4.15 19.06
CA ALA A 294 -21.94 -4.66 17.97
C ALA A 294 -22.94 -3.59 17.48
N SER A 295 -23.65 -2.93 18.40
CA SER A 295 -24.62 -1.88 18.03
C SER A 295 -23.97 -0.66 17.35
N LEU A 296 -22.76 -0.29 17.77
CA LEU A 296 -21.99 0.77 17.10
C LEU A 296 -21.59 0.37 15.67
N ARG A 297 -21.22 -0.90 15.44
CA ARG A 297 -20.91 -1.41 14.09
C ARG A 297 -22.13 -1.40 13.18
N GLU A 298 -23.30 -1.73 13.71
CA GLU A 298 -24.56 -1.68 12.96
C GLU A 298 -24.92 -0.24 12.57
N ARG A 299 -24.78 0.71 13.49
CA ARG A 299 -24.99 2.14 13.20
C ARG A 299 -24.02 2.67 12.15
N ASP A 300 -22.74 2.31 12.25
CA ASP A 300 -21.72 2.68 11.26
C ASP A 300 -21.97 2.04 9.88
N ALA A 301 -22.55 0.84 9.86
CA ALA A 301 -22.95 0.17 8.61
C ALA A 301 -24.17 0.85 7.97
N GLN A 302 -25.17 1.23 8.78
CA GLN A 302 -26.33 2.00 8.32
C GLN A 302 -25.93 3.38 7.78
N ALA A 303 -25.02 4.09 8.48
CA ALA A 303 -24.52 5.39 8.03
C ALA A 303 -23.75 5.34 6.69
N LYS A 304 -23.19 4.17 6.32
CA LYS A 304 -22.53 3.97 5.03
C LYS A 304 -23.49 3.61 3.90
N ASN A 305 -24.72 3.18 4.22
CA ASN A 305 -25.77 2.83 3.26
C ASN A 305 -26.76 3.96 2.99
N VAL A 306 -26.61 5.13 3.63
CA VAL A 306 -27.37 6.33 3.25
C VAL A 306 -26.71 6.92 2.00
N ASP A 307 -27.25 6.55 0.85
CA ASP A 307 -26.88 7.04 -0.47
C ASP A 307 -26.98 8.57 -0.55
N VAL A 308 -26.02 9.14 -1.27
CA VAL A 308 -26.01 10.54 -1.71
C VAL A 308 -27.23 10.75 -2.61
N PRO A 309 -28.10 11.73 -2.35
CA PRO A 309 -29.14 12.07 -3.31
C PRO A 309 -28.46 12.53 -4.60
N THR A 310 -28.59 11.74 -5.66
CA THR A 310 -28.35 12.20 -7.02
C THR A 310 -29.45 13.18 -7.36
N GLU A 311 -29.21 14.47 -7.11
CA GLU A 311 -30.03 15.54 -7.66
C GLU A 311 -30.06 15.41 -9.19
N SER A 312 -31.27 15.35 -9.71
CA SER A 312 -31.64 15.27 -11.12
C SER A 312 -31.86 16.66 -11.69
#